data_AF-A0A2A8C7U4-F1
#
_entry.id   AF-A0A2A8C7U4-F1
#
_cell.length_a   1.000
_cell.length_b   1.000
_cell.length_c   1.000
_cell.angle_alpha   90.00
_cell.angle_beta   90.00
_cell.angle_gamma   90.00
#
_symmetry.space_group_name_H-M   'P 1'
#
loop_
_entity.id
_entity.type
_entity.pdbx_description
1 polymer ?
#
loop_
_entity_poly.entity_id
_entity_poly.type
_entity_poly.pdbx_seq_one_letter_code
_entity_poly.pdbx_strand_id
1 'polypeptide(L)'
;MHSAIDKAINDLTYMSAQWHDLDSKYSGVMGYIDNAAQKADQNKFKFLKPNLDAAKDSWKTLRTDVVTLKEGIKELKVQPVTPQK
;
A
#
# COMPACT_ATOMS: atom_id res chain seq x y z
N MET A 1 -8.04 -3.56 -26.17
CA MET A 1 -8.81 -3.36 -24.92
C MET A 1 -8.80 -4.60 -24.03
N HIS A 2 -9.10 -5.79 -24.54
CA HIS A 2 -9.13 -7.03 -23.75
C HIS A 2 -7.86 -7.27 -22.91
N SER A 3 -6.68 -7.23 -23.53
CA SER A 3 -5.39 -7.39 -22.82
C SER A 3 -5.11 -6.35 -21.73
N ALA A 4 -5.60 -5.12 -21.90
CA ALA A 4 -5.46 -4.07 -20.89
C ALA A 4 -6.36 -4.33 -19.67
N ILE A 5 -7.56 -4.87 -19.91
CA ILE A 5 -8.51 -5.25 -18.86
C ILE A 5 -7.97 -6.45 -18.07
N ASP A 6 -7.45 -7.47 -18.75
CA ASP A 6 -6.88 -8.65 -18.08
C ASP A 6 -5.69 -8.28 -17.18
N LYS A 7 -4.82 -7.38 -17.67
CA LYS A 7 -3.73 -6.85 -16.85
C LYS A 7 -4.26 -6.08 -15.63
N ALA A 8 -5.28 -5.24 -15.82
CA ALA A 8 -5.88 -4.49 -14.73
C ALA A 8 -6.51 -5.41 -13.67
N ILE A 9 -7.15 -6.51 -14.08
CA ILE A 9 -7.70 -7.51 -13.15
C ILE A 9 -6.59 -8.12 -12.29
N ASN A 10 -5.46 -8.52 -12.89
CA ASN A 10 -4.33 -9.07 -12.15
C ASN A 10 -3.74 -8.07 -11.15
N ASP A 11 -3.51 -6.83 -11.60
CA ASP A 11 -2.94 -5.78 -10.75
C ASP A 11 -3.88 -5.44 -9.56
N LEU A 12 -5.19 -5.34 -9.80
CA LEU A 12 -6.18 -5.07 -8.75
C LEU A 12 -6.38 -6.24 -7.79
N THR A 13 -6.28 -7.49 -8.29
CA THR A 13 -6.31 -8.68 -7.45
C THR A 13 -5.12 -8.72 -6.51
N TYR A 14 -3.93 -8.38 -7.01
CA TYR A 14 -2.73 -8.23 -6.19
C TYR A 14 -2.92 -7.18 -5.09
N MET A 15 -3.50 -6.01 -5.42
CA MET A 15 -3.81 -4.99 -4.41
C MET A 15 -4.76 -5.50 -3.32
N SER A 16 -5.79 -6.27 -3.69
CA SER A 16 -6.69 -6.89 -2.71
C SER A 16 -5.93 -7.83 -1.76
N ALA A 17 -5.02 -8.65 -2.28
CA ALA A 17 -4.19 -9.53 -1.46
C ALA A 17 -3.28 -8.73 -0.52
N GLN A 18 -2.69 -7.63 -0.99
CA GLN A 18 -1.86 -6.76 -0.15
C GLN A 18 -2.64 -6.16 1.04
N TRP A 19 -3.90 -5.74 0.84
CA TRP A 19 -4.75 -5.27 1.93
C TRP A 19 -5.05 -6.35 2.95
N HIS A 20 -5.30 -7.58 2.50
CA HIS A 20 -5.52 -8.72 3.39
C HIS A 20 -4.27 -9.07 4.21
N ASP A 21 -3.09 -9.10 3.58
CA ASP A 21 -1.83 -9.34 4.26
C ASP A 21 -1.51 -8.26 5.30
N LEU A 22 -1.83 -7.00 5.00
CA LEU A 22 -1.68 -5.90 5.94
C LEU A 22 -2.57 -6.07 7.16
N ASP A 23 -3.85 -6.40 6.98
CA ASP A 23 -4.78 -6.65 8.08
C ASP A 23 -4.27 -7.76 9.02
N SER A 24 -3.79 -8.86 8.45
CA SER A 24 -3.17 -9.96 9.18
C SER A 24 -1.91 -9.51 9.96
N LYS A 25 -1.02 -8.73 9.33
CA LYS A 25 0.17 -8.17 9.98
C LYS A 25 -0.17 -7.26 11.16
N TYR A 26 -1.18 -6.39 11.02
CA TYR A 26 -1.63 -5.51 12.09
C TYR A 26 -2.22 -6.29 13.26
N SER A 27 -3.01 -7.34 12.98
CA SER A 27 -3.52 -8.25 14.00
C SER A 27 -2.38 -8.94 14.78
N GLY A 28 -1.33 -9.38 14.09
CA GLY A 28 -0.13 -9.94 14.73
C GLY A 28 0.61 -8.92 15.60
N VAL A 29 0.75 -7.68 15.15
CA VAL A 29 1.35 -6.58 15.94
C VAL A 29 0.55 -6.30 17.21
N MET A 30 -0.78 -6.30 17.14
CA MET A 30 -1.63 -6.17 18.34
C MET A 30 -1.34 -7.27 19.36
N GLY A 31 -1.25 -8.53 18.93
CA GLY A 31 -0.88 -9.64 19.81
C GLY A 31 0.50 -9.46 20.47
N TYR A 32 1.49 -8.92 19.74
CA TYR A 32 2.79 -8.59 20.32
C TYR A 32 2.72 -7.43 21.32
N ILE A 33 1.87 -6.43 21.08
CA ILE A 33 1.62 -5.32 22.00
C ILE A 33 0.99 -5.83 23.29
N ASP A 34 -0.05 -6.65 23.21
CA ASP A 34 -0.73 -7.21 24.38
C ASP A 34 0.22 -8.03 25.26
N ASN A 35 1.03 -8.89 24.63
CA ASN A 35 2.05 -9.67 25.31
C ASN A 35 3.15 -8.80 25.94
N ALA A 36 3.59 -7.76 25.23
CA ALA A 36 4.58 -6.83 25.75
C ALA A 36 4.03 -6.00 26.91
N ALA A 37 2.76 -5.59 26.87
CA ALA A 37 2.12 -4.77 27.89
C ALA A 37 2.16 -5.40 29.29
N GLN A 38 2.11 -6.74 29.37
CA GLN A 38 2.21 -7.50 30.61
C GLN A 38 3.60 -7.45 31.27
N LYS A 39 4.64 -7.01 30.56
CA LYS A 39 6.00 -6.93 31.09
C LYS A 39 6.18 -5.69 31.97
N ALA A 40 6.95 -5.82 33.06
CA ALA A 40 7.31 -4.70 33.93
C ALA A 40 8.41 -3.78 33.34
N ASP A 41 9.13 -4.27 32.33
CA ASP A 41 10.25 -3.56 31.70
C ASP A 41 9.82 -2.24 31.02
N GLN A 42 10.50 -1.13 31.31
CA GLN A 42 10.18 0.19 30.74
C GLN A 42 10.41 0.27 29.22
N ASN A 43 11.24 -0.62 28.67
CA ASN A 43 11.59 -0.70 27.26
C ASN A 43 10.80 -1.80 26.52
N LYS A 44 9.73 -2.33 27.12
CA LYS A 44 8.96 -3.48 26.61
C LYS A 44 8.44 -3.33 25.18
N PHE A 45 8.36 -2.11 24.65
CA PHE A 45 7.93 -1.82 23.27
C PHE A 45 9.05 -1.41 22.31
N LYS A 46 10.33 -1.36 22.73
CA LYS A 46 11.44 -0.94 21.85
C LYS A 46 11.53 -1.76 20.55
N PHE A 47 11.13 -3.03 20.60
CA PHE A 47 11.10 -3.92 19.44
C PHE A 47 10.15 -3.45 18.33
N LEU A 48 9.15 -2.62 18.63
CA LEU A 48 8.20 -2.09 17.63
C LEU A 48 8.78 -0.92 16.83
N LYS A 49 9.78 -0.22 17.37
CA LYS A 49 10.32 1.01 16.76
C LYS A 49 10.77 0.82 15.31
N PRO A 50 11.57 -0.21 14.95
CA PRO A 50 12.00 -0.41 13.56
C PRO A 50 10.83 -0.72 12.63
N ASN A 51 9.85 -1.51 13.09
CA ASN A 51 8.65 -1.85 12.32
C ASN A 51 7.78 -0.62 12.07
N LEU A 52 7.62 0.26 13.06
CA LEU A 52 6.88 1.52 12.94
C LEU A 52 7.55 2.48 11.96
N ASP A 53 8.88 2.61 12.04
CA ASP A 53 9.63 3.47 11.13
C ASP A 53 9.55 2.96 9.68
N ALA A 54 9.74 1.65 9.47
CA ALA A 54 9.59 1.03 8.15
C ALA A 54 8.16 1.15 7.58
N ALA A 55 7.13 0.96 8.42
CA ALA A 55 5.74 1.14 8.01
C ALA A 55 5.47 2.60 7.63
N LYS A 56 5.92 3.57 8.43
CA LYS A 56 5.77 4.99 8.15
C LYS A 56 6.34 5.36 6.78
N ASP A 57 7.55 4.91 6.48
CA ASP A 57 8.21 5.23 5.22
C ASP A 57 7.52 4.54 4.03
N SER A 58 7.12 3.28 4.19
CA SER A 58 6.39 2.52 3.17
C SER A 58 5.05 3.18 2.82
N TRP A 59 4.26 3.57 3.83
CA TRP A 59 2.98 4.25 3.64
C TRP A 59 3.13 5.63 3.01
N LYS A 60 4.20 6.35 3.33
CA LYS A 60 4.50 7.64 2.71
C LYS A 60 4.77 7.51 1.21
N THR A 61 5.58 6.53 0.82
CA THR A 61 5.85 6.23 -0.60
C THR A 61 4.57 5.84 -1.32
N LEU A 62 3.83 4.87 -0.78
CA LEU A 62 2.58 4.40 -1.39
C LEU A 62 1.57 5.55 -1.56
N ARG A 63 1.43 6.42 -0.55
CA ARG A 63 0.57 7.61 -0.64
C ARG A 63 0.99 8.53 -1.78
N THR A 64 2.29 8.76 -1.93
CA THR A 64 2.84 9.63 -2.98
C THR A 64 2.52 9.05 -4.35
N ASP A 65 2.76 7.76 -4.55
CA ASP A 65 2.50 7.07 -5.82
C ASP A 65 1.01 7.10 -6.18
N VAL A 66 0.13 6.85 -5.21
CA VAL A 66 -1.33 6.88 -5.40
C VAL A 66 -1.83 8.28 -5.75
N VAL A 67 -1.26 9.33 -5.14
CA VAL A 67 -1.62 10.72 -5.47
C VAL A 67 -1.19 11.05 -6.90
N THR A 68 0.07 10.75 -7.26
CA THR A 68 0.59 10.94 -8.63
C THR A 68 -0.26 10.20 -9.67
N LEU A 69 -0.62 8.95 -9.40
CA LEU A 69 -1.49 8.17 -10.28
C LEU A 69 -2.87 8.82 -10.44
N LYS A 70 -3.49 9.26 -9.33
CA LYS A 70 -4.80 9.94 -9.37
C LYS A 70 -4.76 11.22 -10.19
N GLU A 71 -3.68 11.98 -10.12
CA GLU A 71 -3.49 13.20 -10.91
C GLU A 71 -3.26 12.87 -12.39
N GLY A 72 -2.36 11.94 -12.70
CA GLY A 72 -2.11 11.49 -14.07
C GLY A 72 -3.36 10.96 -14.78
N ILE A 73 -4.24 10.24 -14.05
CA ILE A 73 -5.52 9.78 -14.62
C ILE A 73 -6.44 10.95 -15.01
N LYS A 74 -6.46 12.05 -14.24
CA LYS A 74 -7.27 13.24 -14.57
C LYS A 74 -6.74 13.95 -15.81
N GLU A 75 -5.45 13.86 -16.06
CA GLU A 75 -4.76 14.53 -17.17
C GLU A 75 -4.78 13.72 -18.48
N LEU A 76 -5.25 12.47 -18.45
CA LEU A 76 -5.40 11.64 -19.65
C LEU A 76 -6.33 12.31 -20.65
N LYS A 77 -5.75 12.78 -21.76
CA LYS A 77 -6.47 13.34 -22.90
C LYS A 77 -6.10 12.57 -24.16
N VAL A 78 -7.11 12.25 -24.97
CA VAL A 78 -6.90 11.65 -26.29
C VAL A 78 -6.44 12.77 -27.23
N GLN A 79 -5.24 12.63 -27.80
CA GLN A 79 -4.82 13.53 -28.87
C GLN A 79 -5.58 13.17 -30.15
N PRO A 80 -6.09 14.16 -30.89
CA PRO A 80 -6.79 13.90 -32.14
C PRO A 80 -5.83 13.27 -33.15
N VAL A 81 -6.28 12.18 -33.78
CA VAL A 81 -5.53 11.51 -34.83
C VAL A 81 -5.67 12.33 -36.11
N THR A 82 -4.60 12.96 -36.58
CA THR A 82 -4.60 13.61 -37.90
C THR A 82 -4.59 12.52 -38.96
N PRO A 83 -5.61 12.42 -39.84
CA PRO A 83 -5.59 11.44 -40.92
C PRO A 83 -4.42 11.75 -41.86
N GLN A 84 -3.48 10.82 -42.01
CA GLN A 84 -2.50 10.91 -43.09
C GLN A 84 -3.24 10.70 -44.41
N LYS A 85 -3.13 11.70 -45.31
CA LYS A 85 -3.64 11.65 -46.68
C LYS A 85 -2.87 10.66 -47.52
#